data_AF-A0A2V8KPF1-F1
#
_entry.id   AF-A0A2V8KPF1-F1
#
_cell.length_a   1.000
_cell.length_b   1.000
_cell.length_c   1.000
_cell.angle_alpha   90.00
_cell.angle_beta   90.00
_cell.angle_gamma   90.00
#
_symmetry.space_group_name_H-M   'P 1'
#
loop_
_entity.id
_entity.type
_entity.pdbx_description
1 polymer ?
#
loop_
_entity_poly.entity_id
_entity_poly.type
_entity_poly.pdbx_seq_one_letter_code
_entity_poly.pdbx_strand_id
1 'polypeptide(L)'
;MSKRSFEVIGALTVILGVFVLLRLAPLPVTGQAPTGTAKAVGLKTPWGDGDLQGIWSVELVVPLERPAGVTTAFYTEKEVAELDRERAEGSVFGNHVRAAPGSEADVAGAYNSVFTSQRPTGRRTGMIIDPPDGKIPPLTPEAQKRQATLREYEKALIQNTVVCRDKLPGCEGGTYGPPSPRRDQTPPYYLTNSVNRADGPEDRSLGERCMGGFHPQFRGGFTGIYIRVIQSPRTVNVLYDVGQGQGWNRLIPVTAGPHMPSSIRQTSGDSRARWEGNTLVVDVTNFSAKRDFQGSRENLHLTERWTRTGPDTLEIVYTIEDPTVWTRPWTVIQEFKRQSDEANRIYLEPRCHEGNFGLPGLLRGNRADDKAFAEGKGPNPASRCIAGCASPEGRDSLSLR
;
A
#
# COMPACT_ATOMS: atom_id res chain seq x y z
N MET A 1 -77.03 -35.75 -25.70
CA MET A 1 -75.87 -35.59 -24.79
C MET A 1 -75.78 -36.79 -23.85
N SER A 2 -74.83 -37.70 -24.03
CA SER A 2 -73.84 -38.01 -22.98
C SER A 2 -72.80 -39.03 -23.48
N LYS A 3 -71.53 -38.71 -23.19
CA LYS A 3 -70.37 -39.57 -22.90
C LYS A 3 -69.73 -40.44 -24.00
N ARG A 4 -68.45 -40.08 -24.24
CA ARG A 4 -67.23 -40.94 -24.28
C ARG A 4 -67.13 -41.89 -25.49
N SER A 5 -66.05 -41.97 -26.26
CA SER A 5 -64.63 -41.56 -26.17
C SER A 5 -64.05 -41.69 -27.57
N PHE A 6 -63.21 -40.79 -28.10
CA PHE A 6 -62.28 -41.11 -29.21
C PHE A 6 -61.16 -40.05 -29.32
N GLU A 7 -59.94 -40.55 -29.53
CA GLU A 7 -58.77 -39.94 -30.20
C GLU A 7 -58.19 -38.62 -29.68
N VAL A 8 -57.03 -38.71 -29.01
CA VAL A 8 -56.18 -37.56 -28.66
C VAL A 8 -55.08 -37.39 -29.70
N ILE A 9 -55.10 -36.18 -30.25
CA ILE A 9 -54.34 -35.58 -31.33
C ILE A 9 -52.87 -35.36 -30.95
N GLY A 10 -51.98 -35.49 -31.94
CA GLY A 10 -50.56 -35.17 -31.83
C GLY A 10 -50.27 -33.68 -31.65
N ALA A 11 -49.26 -33.40 -30.84
CA ALA A 11 -48.35 -32.24 -30.88
C ALA A 11 -47.59 -32.23 -29.55
N LEU A 12 -46.47 -32.97 -29.43
CA LEU A 12 -45.44 -32.78 -28.37
C LEU A 12 -44.33 -33.87 -28.44
N THR A 13 -43.47 -33.86 -29.46
CA THR A 13 -42.17 -34.57 -29.41
C THR A 13 -41.15 -33.97 -30.40
N VAL A 14 -40.68 -32.75 -30.14
CA VAL A 14 -39.46 -32.18 -30.76
C VAL A 14 -38.52 -31.54 -29.72
N ILE A 15 -38.85 -31.56 -28.42
CA ILE A 15 -38.01 -30.96 -27.38
C ILE A 15 -37.62 -32.03 -26.38
N LEU A 16 -36.59 -32.82 -26.69
CA LEU A 16 -35.65 -33.46 -25.75
C LEU A 16 -34.72 -34.37 -26.57
N GLY A 17 -33.46 -34.00 -26.76
CA GLY A 17 -32.54 -34.95 -27.39
C GLY A 17 -31.14 -34.53 -27.83
N VAL A 18 -30.73 -33.25 -27.78
CA VAL A 18 -29.39 -32.84 -28.27
C VAL A 18 -28.72 -31.74 -27.43
N PHE A 19 -28.77 -31.82 -26.09
CA PHE A 19 -28.06 -30.83 -25.25
C PHE A 19 -27.34 -31.42 -24.02
N VAL A 20 -26.57 -32.50 -24.21
CA VAL A 20 -25.59 -32.92 -23.19
C VAL A 20 -24.31 -33.38 -23.89
N LEU A 21 -23.33 -32.47 -24.00
CA LEU A 21 -21.87 -32.68 -23.99
C LEU A 21 -21.17 -31.46 -24.63
N LEU A 22 -21.07 -30.35 -23.88
CA LEU A 22 -20.14 -29.28 -24.18
C LEU A 22 -19.28 -29.03 -22.94
N ARG A 23 -17.98 -29.27 -23.11
CA ARG A 23 -16.94 -29.14 -22.10
C ARG A 23 -16.92 -27.71 -21.55
N LEU A 24 -16.92 -27.60 -20.22
CA LEU A 24 -16.56 -26.38 -19.50
C LEU A 24 -15.07 -26.09 -19.73
N ALA A 25 -14.76 -25.25 -20.72
CA ALA A 25 -13.52 -24.50 -20.76
C ALA A 25 -13.77 -23.13 -20.13
N PRO A 26 -12.87 -22.60 -19.27
CA PRO A 26 -13.02 -21.25 -18.76
C PRO A 26 -12.79 -20.27 -19.92
N LEU A 27 -13.83 -19.51 -20.24
CA LEU A 27 -13.70 -18.34 -21.13
C LEU A 27 -12.84 -17.30 -20.41
N PRO A 28 -11.81 -16.71 -21.05
CA PRO A 28 -11.14 -15.57 -20.48
C PRO A 28 -12.15 -14.42 -20.43
N VAL A 29 -12.43 -13.93 -19.22
CA VAL A 29 -13.14 -12.69 -19.00
C VAL A 29 -12.21 -11.57 -19.47
N THR A 30 -12.36 -11.16 -20.74
CA THR A 30 -11.79 -9.89 -21.22
C THR A 30 -12.61 -8.76 -20.59
N GLY A 31 -12.25 -8.41 -19.34
CA GLY A 31 -12.69 -7.19 -18.71
C GLY A 31 -12.14 -6.01 -19.50
N GLN A 32 -13.03 -5.22 -20.10
CA GLN A 32 -12.69 -3.91 -20.64
C GLN A 32 -12.29 -3.02 -19.46
N ALA A 33 -10.97 -2.84 -19.27
CA ALA A 33 -10.46 -1.75 -18.46
C ALA A 33 -10.95 -0.41 -19.07
N PRO A 34 -11.28 0.61 -18.26
CA PRO A 34 -11.75 1.89 -18.80
C PRO A 34 -10.64 2.52 -19.64
N THR A 35 -10.90 2.68 -20.95
CA THR A 35 -10.05 3.40 -21.89
C THR A 35 -10.17 4.89 -21.63
N GLY A 36 -9.43 5.39 -20.64
CA GLY A 36 -9.24 6.80 -20.36
C GLY A 36 -7.77 7.15 -20.23
N THR A 37 -6.90 6.59 -21.08
CA THR A 37 -5.46 6.91 -21.10
C THR A 37 -5.23 8.17 -21.93
N ALA A 38 -4.57 9.17 -21.34
CA ALA A 38 -4.15 10.37 -22.05
C ALA A 38 -3.29 10.03 -23.29
N LYS A 39 -3.40 10.83 -24.36
CA LYS A 39 -2.75 10.59 -25.65
C LYS A 39 -1.23 10.54 -25.47
N ALA A 40 -0.63 9.36 -25.62
CA ALA A 40 0.81 9.17 -25.49
C ALA A 40 1.58 10.11 -26.44
N VAL A 41 2.55 10.86 -25.91
CA VAL A 41 3.50 11.57 -26.78
C VAL A 41 4.41 10.51 -27.39
N GLY A 42 4.65 10.59 -28.70
CA GLY A 42 5.51 9.66 -29.45
C GLY A 42 7.00 9.77 -29.11
N LEU A 43 7.36 9.93 -27.84
CA LEU A 43 8.75 9.92 -27.39
C LEU A 43 9.25 8.49 -27.43
N LYS A 44 10.32 8.28 -28.20
CA LYS A 44 10.92 6.98 -28.45
C LYS A 44 12.38 6.97 -28.04
N THR A 45 12.80 5.84 -27.52
CA THR A 45 14.22 5.52 -27.30
C THR A 45 14.94 5.34 -28.65
N PRO A 46 16.29 5.37 -28.69
CA PRO A 46 17.05 5.08 -29.91
C PRO A 46 16.77 3.71 -30.55
N TRP A 47 16.20 2.77 -29.79
CA TRP A 47 15.83 1.43 -30.27
C TRP A 47 14.32 1.28 -30.53
N GLY A 48 13.52 2.35 -30.45
CA GLY A 48 12.12 2.38 -30.91
C GLY A 48 11.04 2.11 -29.85
N ASP A 49 11.42 1.76 -28.63
CA ASP A 49 10.50 1.62 -27.49
C ASP A 49 10.01 2.98 -26.99
N GLY A 50 8.90 3.03 -26.24
CA GLY A 50 8.47 4.24 -25.56
C GLY A 50 9.54 4.77 -24.59
N ASP A 51 9.84 6.08 -24.65
CA ASP A 51 10.82 6.71 -23.77
C ASP A 51 10.18 7.14 -22.44
N LEU A 52 10.46 6.37 -21.40
CA LEU A 52 10.09 6.59 -20.01
C LEU A 52 11.25 7.14 -19.16
N GLN A 53 12.43 7.39 -19.76
CA GLN A 53 13.62 7.77 -19.00
C GLN A 53 13.47 9.13 -18.32
N GLY A 54 13.99 9.21 -17.11
CA GLY A 54 14.04 10.45 -16.35
C GLY A 54 13.92 10.24 -14.86
N ILE A 55 13.99 11.35 -14.15
CA ILE A 55 13.67 11.44 -12.73
C ILE A 55 12.24 11.96 -12.62
N TRP A 56 11.41 11.28 -11.84
CA TRP A 56 9.98 11.51 -11.76
C TRP A 56 9.56 11.56 -10.30
N SER A 57 8.65 12.48 -9.96
CA SER A 57 8.14 12.62 -8.60
C SER A 57 6.64 12.90 -8.58
N VAL A 58 6.02 12.62 -7.43
CA VAL A 58 4.61 12.93 -7.20
C VAL A 58 4.47 14.34 -6.63
N GLU A 59 4.05 15.27 -7.48
CA GLU A 59 3.92 16.70 -7.17
C GLU A 59 2.52 17.12 -6.70
N LEU A 60 1.52 16.25 -6.82
CA LEU A 60 0.13 16.55 -6.47
C LEU A 60 -0.35 15.65 -5.33
N VAL A 61 -1.14 16.24 -4.42
CA VAL A 61 -1.88 15.47 -3.42
C VAL A 61 -3.20 15.01 -4.02
N VAL A 62 -3.33 13.71 -4.21
CA VAL A 62 -4.58 13.05 -4.59
C VAL A 62 -4.87 12.00 -3.51
N PRO A 63 -6.03 12.01 -2.83
CA PRO A 63 -6.33 10.97 -1.85
C PRO A 63 -6.47 9.62 -2.57
N LEU A 64 -6.19 8.50 -1.89
CA LEU A 64 -6.41 7.20 -2.54
C LEU A 64 -7.87 7.00 -2.91
N GLU A 65 -8.72 7.13 -1.89
CA GLU A 65 -10.16 6.94 -2.02
C GLU A 65 -10.86 8.29 -2.16
N ARG A 66 -11.92 8.31 -2.95
CA ARG A 66 -12.75 9.51 -3.11
C ARG A 66 -13.33 9.95 -1.75
N PRO A 67 -13.23 11.23 -1.34
CA PRO A 67 -13.82 11.70 -0.10
C PRO A 67 -15.33 11.49 -0.03
N ALA A 68 -15.86 11.35 1.19
CA ALA A 68 -17.30 11.20 1.41
C ALA A 68 -18.05 12.43 0.88
N GLY A 69 -19.20 12.21 0.23
CA GLY A 69 -20.01 13.28 -0.37
C GLY A 69 -19.53 13.77 -1.74
N VAL A 70 -18.32 13.41 -2.18
CA VAL A 70 -17.82 13.73 -3.52
C VAL A 70 -18.19 12.61 -4.49
N THR A 71 -18.88 12.95 -5.58
CA THR A 71 -19.35 11.98 -6.59
C THR A 71 -18.69 12.15 -7.97
N THR A 72 -18.03 13.28 -8.21
CA THR A 72 -17.34 13.56 -9.46
C THR A 72 -15.93 12.98 -9.46
N ALA A 73 -15.37 12.70 -10.64
CA ALA A 73 -13.99 12.22 -10.78
C ALA A 73 -12.95 13.33 -10.63
N PHE A 74 -13.35 14.59 -10.82
CA PHE A 74 -12.46 15.75 -10.77
C PHE A 74 -13.08 16.90 -9.99
N TYR A 75 -12.25 17.56 -9.19
CA TYR A 75 -12.51 18.87 -8.64
C TYR A 75 -12.46 19.94 -9.73
N THR A 76 -13.26 20.98 -9.53
CA THR A 76 -13.16 22.27 -10.20
C THR A 76 -11.94 23.04 -9.69
N GLU A 77 -11.45 23.99 -10.48
CA GLU A 77 -10.32 24.86 -10.07
C GLU A 77 -10.62 25.61 -8.76
N LYS A 78 -11.88 26.00 -8.53
CA LYS A 78 -12.32 26.66 -7.30
C LYS A 78 -12.22 25.75 -6.09
N GLU A 79 -12.64 24.49 -6.22
CA GLU A 79 -12.55 23.49 -5.14
C GLU A 79 -11.09 23.16 -4.81
N VAL A 80 -10.23 23.04 -5.82
CA VAL A 80 -8.78 22.85 -5.62
C VAL A 80 -8.19 24.01 -4.83
N ALA A 81 -8.51 25.26 -5.20
CA ALA A 81 -8.01 26.44 -4.51
C ALA A 81 -8.52 26.56 -3.06
N GLU A 82 -9.75 26.11 -2.77
CA GLU A 82 -10.27 26.02 -1.40
C GLU A 82 -9.48 24.99 -0.59
N LEU A 83 -9.33 23.77 -1.12
CA LEU A 83 -8.62 22.67 -0.45
C LEU A 83 -7.14 23.01 -0.20
N ASP A 84 -6.50 23.74 -1.11
CA ASP A 84 -5.14 24.22 -0.92
C ASP A 84 -5.03 25.27 0.18
N ARG A 85 -6.02 26.17 0.30
CA ARG A 85 -6.09 27.12 1.43
C ARG A 85 -6.32 26.39 2.75
N GLU A 86 -7.27 25.46 2.81
CA GLU A 86 -7.51 24.64 4.00
C GLU A 86 -6.26 23.85 4.42
N ARG A 87 -5.53 23.27 3.47
CA ARG A 87 -4.30 22.51 3.76
C ARG A 87 -3.17 23.42 4.25
N ALA A 88 -3.02 24.60 3.67
CA ALA A 88 -2.03 25.57 4.12
C ALA A 88 -2.29 26.02 5.56
N GLU A 89 -3.56 26.12 5.96
CA GLU A 89 -3.98 26.47 7.32
C GLU A 89 -3.87 25.29 8.30
N GLY A 90 -4.11 24.05 7.84
CA GLY A 90 -4.22 22.85 8.66
C GLY A 90 -3.00 21.93 8.76
N SER A 91 -1.81 22.35 8.33
CA SER A 91 -0.63 21.46 8.32
C SER A 91 -0.32 20.89 9.72
N VAL A 92 -0.44 19.56 9.85
CA VAL A 92 -0.23 18.77 11.08
C VAL A 92 1.23 18.80 11.56
N PHE A 93 2.17 19.07 10.64
CA PHE A 93 3.59 19.22 10.92
C PHE A 93 4.08 20.54 10.33
N GLY A 94 3.80 21.65 11.02
CA GLY A 94 4.14 22.97 10.51
C GLY A 94 4.04 24.06 11.56
N ASN A 95 4.57 25.24 11.23
CA ASN A 95 4.63 26.40 12.13
C ASN A 95 3.26 27.01 12.48
N HIS A 96 2.18 26.54 11.85
CA HIS A 96 0.83 27.13 11.94
C HIS A 96 -0.01 26.54 13.08
N VAL A 97 0.29 25.33 13.57
CA VAL A 97 -0.33 24.73 14.75
C VAL A 97 0.76 24.50 15.79
N ARG A 98 0.96 25.46 16.70
CA ARG A 98 1.87 25.27 17.83
C ARG A 98 1.11 24.65 19.00
N ALA A 99 1.65 23.56 19.53
CA ALA A 99 1.26 23.09 20.85
C ALA A 99 1.64 24.14 21.91
N ALA A 100 1.13 23.99 23.13
CA ALA A 100 1.45 24.91 24.21
C ALA A 100 2.99 25.05 24.37
N PRO A 101 3.54 26.28 24.41
CA PRO A 101 4.98 26.50 24.47
C PRO A 101 5.65 25.70 25.59
N GLY A 102 6.70 24.95 25.25
CA GLY A 102 7.46 24.14 26.23
C GLY A 102 6.82 22.79 26.61
N SER A 103 5.72 22.40 25.96
CA SER A 103 5.19 21.03 26.06
C SER A 103 6.02 20.04 25.23
N GLU A 104 5.94 18.75 25.56
CA GLU A 104 6.59 17.68 24.77
C GLU A 104 6.14 17.71 23.30
N ALA A 105 4.86 18.02 23.05
CA ALA A 105 4.29 18.14 21.72
C ALA A 105 4.86 19.33 20.91
N ASP A 106 5.20 20.45 21.57
CA ASP A 106 5.80 21.64 20.96
C ASP A 106 7.22 21.34 20.44
N VAL A 107 8.00 20.57 21.21
CA VAL A 107 9.36 20.16 20.84
C VAL A 107 9.36 19.00 19.82
N ALA A 108 8.48 18.01 19.99
CA ALA A 108 8.45 16.81 19.16
C ALA A 108 7.94 17.05 17.73
N GLY A 109 7.01 18.00 17.53
CA GLY A 109 6.45 18.30 16.21
C GLY A 109 7.40 19.04 15.26
N ALA A 110 8.31 19.85 15.81
CA ALA A 110 9.20 20.71 15.03
C ALA A 110 10.18 19.92 14.15
N TYR A 111 10.71 18.79 14.62
CA TYR A 111 11.68 17.98 13.89
C TYR A 111 11.12 17.45 12.56
N ASN A 112 9.88 16.98 12.54
CA ASN A 112 9.31 16.35 11.35
C ASN A 112 8.85 17.37 10.29
N SER A 113 8.62 18.62 10.67
CA SER A 113 8.07 19.66 9.79
C SER A 113 8.87 19.85 8.50
N VAL A 114 10.20 19.81 8.59
CA VAL A 114 11.13 19.99 7.44
C VAL A 114 11.13 18.81 6.47
N PHE A 115 10.66 17.63 6.90
CA PHE A 115 10.61 16.43 6.08
C PHE A 115 9.25 16.21 5.42
N THR A 116 8.26 17.07 5.70
CA THR A 116 6.94 16.99 5.07
C THR A 116 6.87 17.91 3.86
N SER A 117 6.51 17.35 2.70
CA SER A 117 6.32 18.14 1.49
C SER A 117 4.91 18.74 1.44
N GLN A 118 4.82 20.06 1.39
CA GLN A 118 3.58 20.77 1.08
C GLN A 118 3.39 20.75 -0.44
N ARG A 119 2.40 19.98 -0.90
CA ARG A 119 2.09 19.79 -2.32
C ARG A 119 0.70 20.33 -2.62
N PRO A 120 0.50 20.96 -3.79
CA PRO A 120 -0.82 21.41 -4.22
C PRO A 120 -1.77 20.23 -4.42
N THR A 121 -3.05 20.50 -4.28
CA THR A 121 -4.13 19.52 -4.47
C THR A 121 -4.22 19.16 -5.95
N GLY A 122 -4.23 17.86 -6.24
CA GLY A 122 -4.49 17.37 -7.58
C GLY A 122 -5.97 17.50 -7.92
N ARG A 123 -6.28 17.66 -9.21
CA ARG A 123 -7.66 17.77 -9.67
C ARG A 123 -8.47 16.48 -9.51
N ARG A 124 -7.84 15.31 -9.42
CA ARG A 124 -8.57 14.04 -9.22
C ARG A 124 -9.12 13.99 -7.81
N THR A 125 -10.36 13.55 -7.68
CA THR A 125 -11.00 13.39 -6.37
C THR A 125 -10.57 12.11 -5.67
N GLY A 126 -9.93 11.17 -6.38
CA GLY A 126 -9.34 9.95 -5.83
C GLY A 126 -8.40 9.30 -6.84
N MET A 127 -7.43 8.53 -6.35
CA MET A 127 -6.55 7.72 -7.21
C MET A 127 -7.26 6.49 -7.78
N ILE A 128 -8.22 5.93 -7.05
CA ILE A 128 -9.00 4.76 -7.51
C ILE A 128 -9.93 5.19 -8.65
N ILE A 129 -9.72 4.59 -9.82
CA ILE A 129 -10.53 4.80 -11.03
C ILE A 129 -11.47 3.64 -11.32
N ASP A 130 -11.20 2.46 -10.75
CA ASP A 130 -12.08 1.31 -10.76
C ASP A 130 -11.99 0.60 -9.40
N PRO A 131 -13.09 0.44 -8.65
CA PRO A 131 -14.46 0.77 -9.00
C PRO A 131 -14.72 2.29 -9.20
N PRO A 132 -15.75 2.66 -10.01
CA PRO A 132 -16.06 4.06 -10.31
C PRO A 132 -16.41 4.92 -9.10
N ASP A 133 -16.84 4.30 -7.99
CA ASP A 133 -17.09 4.98 -6.71
C ASP A 133 -15.80 5.45 -6.01
N GLY A 134 -14.64 5.07 -6.54
CA GLY A 134 -13.33 5.50 -6.07
C GLY A 134 -13.01 4.92 -4.69
N LYS A 135 -13.56 3.76 -4.35
CA LYS A 135 -13.36 3.08 -3.07
C LYS A 135 -12.60 1.78 -3.24
N ILE A 136 -11.86 1.40 -2.20
CA ILE A 136 -11.27 0.07 -2.13
C ILE A 136 -12.41 -0.94 -2.02
N PRO A 137 -12.42 -2.04 -2.80
CA PRO A 137 -13.44 -3.05 -2.68
C PRO A 137 -13.53 -3.64 -1.26
N PRO A 138 -14.71 -4.12 -0.83
CA PRO A 138 -14.84 -4.78 0.45
C PRO A 138 -13.88 -5.97 0.59
N LEU A 139 -13.41 -6.18 1.82
CA LEU A 139 -12.61 -7.35 2.19
C LEU A 139 -13.44 -8.62 2.12
N THR A 140 -12.79 -9.75 1.78
CA THR A 140 -13.40 -11.08 1.87
C THR A 140 -13.62 -11.49 3.34
N PRO A 141 -14.56 -12.41 3.63
CA PRO A 141 -14.75 -12.94 4.99
C PRO A 141 -13.46 -13.52 5.59
N GLU A 142 -12.64 -14.18 4.77
CA GLU A 142 -11.36 -14.73 5.18
C GLU A 142 -10.39 -13.61 5.59
N ALA A 143 -10.30 -12.54 4.80
CA ALA A 143 -9.45 -11.39 5.11
C ALA A 143 -9.90 -10.65 6.37
N GLN A 144 -11.21 -10.47 6.55
CA GLN A 144 -11.79 -9.92 7.78
C GLN A 144 -11.41 -10.78 9.00
N LYS A 145 -11.49 -12.11 8.89
CA LYS A 145 -11.06 -13.04 9.95
C LYS A 145 -9.55 -12.90 10.26
N ARG A 146 -8.71 -12.75 9.24
CA ARG A 146 -7.26 -12.52 9.44
C ARG A 146 -6.99 -11.21 10.18
N GLN A 147 -7.66 -10.11 9.79
CA GLN A 147 -7.55 -8.82 10.47
C GLN A 147 -8.03 -8.89 11.92
N ALA A 148 -9.17 -9.55 12.17
CA ALA A 148 -9.66 -9.76 13.53
C ALA A 148 -8.66 -10.56 14.39
N THR A 149 -8.05 -11.60 13.82
CA THR A 149 -7.03 -12.41 14.52
C THR A 149 -5.81 -11.58 14.91
N LEU A 150 -5.32 -10.72 14.00
CA LEU A 150 -4.21 -9.81 14.29
C LEU A 150 -4.59 -8.78 15.36
N ARG A 151 -5.78 -8.17 15.24
CA ARG A 151 -6.26 -7.17 16.20
C ARG A 151 -6.39 -7.75 17.62
N GLU A 152 -6.91 -8.97 17.74
CA GLU A 152 -6.99 -9.67 19.03
C GLU A 152 -5.61 -9.99 19.60
N TYR A 153 -4.65 -10.36 18.74
CA TYR A 153 -3.26 -10.54 19.16
C TYR A 153 -2.65 -9.22 19.66
N GLU A 154 -2.75 -8.14 18.88
CA GLU A 154 -2.25 -6.80 19.24
C GLU A 154 -2.85 -6.28 20.55
N LYS A 155 -4.17 -6.40 20.74
CA LYS A 155 -4.86 -6.05 21.98
C LYS A 155 -4.32 -6.82 23.18
N ALA A 156 -4.10 -8.12 23.03
CA ALA A 156 -3.54 -8.95 24.09
C ALA A 156 -2.13 -8.46 24.50
N LEU A 157 -1.33 -7.95 23.57
CA LEU A 157 0.00 -7.42 23.86
C LEU A 157 -0.03 -6.09 24.65
N ILE A 158 -1.08 -5.29 24.48
CA ILE A 158 -1.19 -3.98 25.14
C ILE A 158 -2.08 -3.98 26.39
N GLN A 159 -2.69 -5.11 26.75
CA GLN A 159 -3.68 -5.20 27.84
C GLN A 159 -3.17 -4.73 29.21
N ASN A 160 -1.86 -4.80 29.46
CA ASN A 160 -1.23 -4.36 30.70
C ASN A 160 -0.69 -2.92 30.66
N THR A 161 -0.94 -2.18 29.58
CA THR A 161 -0.40 -0.83 29.39
C THR A 161 -1.34 0.26 29.90
N VAL A 162 -0.80 1.48 30.01
CA VAL A 162 -1.56 2.71 30.31
C VAL A 162 -2.71 2.94 29.33
N VAL A 163 -2.58 2.48 28.08
CA VAL A 163 -3.62 2.62 27.06
C VAL A 163 -4.90 1.90 27.48
N CYS A 164 -4.79 0.66 27.96
CA CYS A 164 -5.94 -0.10 28.43
C CYS A 164 -6.41 0.36 29.81
N ARG A 165 -5.49 0.74 30.70
CA ARG A 165 -5.82 1.28 32.03
C ARG A 165 -6.67 2.54 31.94
N ASP A 166 -6.26 3.48 31.09
CA ASP A 166 -6.85 4.80 30.96
C ASP A 166 -7.95 4.84 29.88
N LYS A 167 -8.31 3.68 29.32
CA LYS A 167 -9.35 3.50 28.27
C LYS A 167 -9.12 4.40 27.05
N LEU A 168 -7.86 4.54 26.64
CA LEU A 168 -7.49 5.28 25.44
C LEU A 168 -7.95 4.51 24.19
N PRO A 169 -8.16 5.20 23.05
CA PRO A 169 -8.71 4.60 21.83
C PRO A 169 -7.99 3.35 21.34
N GLY A 170 -6.66 3.26 21.54
CA GLY A 170 -5.89 2.08 21.13
C GLY A 170 -6.26 0.76 21.82
N CYS A 171 -7.03 0.80 22.92
CA CYS A 171 -7.54 -0.39 23.61
C CYS A 171 -9.07 -0.49 23.57
N GLU A 172 -9.72 0.10 22.58
CA GLU A 172 -11.17 0.01 22.42
C GLU A 172 -11.64 -1.46 22.35
N GLY A 173 -12.60 -1.80 23.22
CA GLY A 173 -13.10 -3.17 23.38
C GLY A 173 -12.10 -4.15 24.00
N GLY A 174 -10.99 -3.68 24.57
CA GLY A 174 -10.03 -4.46 25.35
C GLY A 174 -10.27 -4.36 26.86
N THR A 175 -9.50 -5.12 27.64
CA THR A 175 -9.55 -5.14 29.11
C THR A 175 -8.19 -4.79 29.69
N TYR A 176 -8.17 -4.04 30.80
CA TYR A 176 -6.95 -3.85 31.58
C TYR A 176 -6.72 -5.04 32.52
N GLY A 177 -5.51 -5.59 32.53
CA GLY A 177 -5.17 -6.75 33.34
C GLY A 177 -3.67 -7.03 33.38
N PRO A 178 -3.22 -8.14 33.98
CA PRO A 178 -1.81 -8.54 33.96
C PRO A 178 -1.29 -8.75 32.53
N PRO A 179 0.03 -8.79 32.27
CA PRO A 179 0.58 -9.09 30.94
C PRO A 179 -0.02 -10.38 30.36
N SER A 180 -0.40 -10.35 29.08
CA SER A 180 -1.00 -11.52 28.43
C SER A 180 0.03 -12.62 28.25
N PRO A 181 -0.32 -13.90 28.46
CA PRO A 181 0.52 -15.03 28.05
C PRO A 181 0.80 -15.06 26.54
N ARG A 182 0.00 -14.33 25.74
CA ARG A 182 0.25 -14.18 24.30
C ARG A 182 1.48 -13.33 23.98
N ARG A 183 1.99 -12.57 24.95
CA ARG A 183 3.17 -11.71 24.76
C ARG A 183 4.39 -12.47 24.28
N ASP A 184 4.55 -13.72 24.69
CA ASP A 184 5.73 -14.52 24.35
C ASP A 184 5.44 -15.52 23.22
N GLN A 185 4.24 -15.50 22.64
CA GLN A 185 3.87 -16.35 21.53
C GLN A 185 4.42 -15.81 20.20
N THR A 186 4.57 -16.71 19.23
CA THR A 186 4.82 -16.27 17.85
C THR A 186 3.56 -15.58 17.31
N PRO A 187 3.69 -14.41 16.68
CA PRO A 187 2.55 -13.74 16.06
C PRO A 187 1.85 -14.63 15.04
N PRO A 188 0.51 -14.52 14.89
CA PRO A 188 -0.26 -15.38 13.99
C PRO A 188 0.12 -15.19 12.51
N TYR A 189 0.75 -14.05 12.18
CA TYR A 189 1.28 -13.76 10.86
C TYR A 189 2.60 -12.99 10.99
N TYR A 190 3.38 -12.95 9.91
CA TYR A 190 4.62 -12.15 9.87
C TYR A 190 4.33 -10.69 10.21
N LEU A 191 5.06 -10.15 11.18
CA LEU A 191 4.88 -8.78 11.64
C LEU A 191 5.44 -7.79 10.63
N THR A 192 4.57 -6.92 10.15
CA THR A 192 4.93 -5.77 9.31
C THR A 192 4.88 -4.45 10.07
N ASN A 193 4.18 -4.43 11.20
CA ASN A 193 4.08 -3.31 12.13
C ASN A 193 4.74 -3.64 13.48
N SER A 194 5.06 -2.62 14.28
CA SER A 194 5.67 -2.80 15.59
C SER A 194 4.65 -3.35 16.59
N VAL A 195 5.12 -4.23 17.48
CA VAL A 195 4.31 -4.76 18.60
C VAL A 195 4.84 -4.23 19.94
N ASN A 196 4.06 -4.43 21.01
CA ASN A 196 4.42 -3.98 22.35
C ASN A 196 5.47 -4.87 23.06
N ARG A 197 6.54 -5.22 22.33
CA ARG A 197 7.75 -5.90 22.81
C ARG A 197 8.92 -5.59 21.88
N ALA A 198 10.13 -5.68 22.40
CA ALA A 198 11.37 -5.49 21.64
C ALA A 198 12.34 -6.59 22.03
N ASP A 199 11.89 -7.84 21.87
CA ASP A 199 12.65 -9.02 22.28
C ASP A 199 13.60 -9.49 21.19
N GLY A 200 13.19 -9.31 19.93
CA GLY A 200 14.05 -9.40 18.76
C GLY A 200 13.77 -8.30 17.75
N PRO A 201 14.61 -8.18 16.70
CA PRO A 201 14.35 -7.24 15.62
C PRO A 201 13.01 -7.53 14.93
N GLU A 202 12.54 -8.78 14.90
CA GLU A 202 11.26 -9.19 14.30
C GLU A 202 10.02 -8.60 15.00
N ASP A 203 10.17 -8.07 16.21
CA ASP A 203 9.10 -7.38 16.92
C ASP A 203 8.91 -5.91 16.46
N ARG A 204 9.84 -5.43 15.62
CA ARG A 204 9.87 -4.08 15.09
C ARG A 204 9.28 -4.04 13.68
N SER A 205 8.73 -2.89 13.29
CA SER A 205 8.09 -2.74 11.99
C SER A 205 9.08 -2.99 10.84
N LEU A 206 8.56 -3.23 9.64
CA LEU A 206 9.40 -3.28 8.44
C LEU A 206 10.18 -1.97 8.23
N GLY A 207 9.57 -0.83 8.56
CA GLY A 207 10.22 0.48 8.43
C GLY A 207 11.42 0.66 9.35
N GLU A 208 11.28 0.30 10.63
CA GLU A 208 12.38 0.37 11.61
C GLU A 208 13.52 -0.60 11.30
N ARG A 209 13.22 -1.68 10.57
CA ARG A 209 14.22 -2.63 10.06
C ARG A 209 14.76 -2.25 8.68
N CYS A 210 14.42 -1.08 8.15
CA CYS A 210 14.83 -0.62 6.83
C CYS A 210 14.40 -1.54 5.67
N MET A 211 13.32 -2.27 5.90
CA MET A 211 12.64 -3.11 4.92
C MET A 211 11.28 -2.51 4.55
N GLY A 212 11.14 -1.20 4.61
CA GLY A 212 9.85 -0.53 4.40
C GLY A 212 9.46 -0.34 2.94
N GLY A 213 10.40 -0.37 1.98
CA GLY A 213 10.07 -0.19 0.56
C GLY A 213 9.25 -1.35 -0.02
N PHE A 214 8.05 -1.10 -0.55
CA PHE A 214 7.12 -2.13 -1.04
C PHE A 214 6.49 -1.77 -2.40
N HIS A 215 5.90 -2.77 -3.07
CA HIS A 215 5.03 -2.59 -4.23
C HIS A 215 3.58 -2.98 -3.91
N PRO A 216 2.60 -2.37 -4.58
CA PRO A 216 2.71 -1.22 -5.50
C PRO A 216 3.08 0.09 -4.77
N GLN A 217 3.80 0.98 -5.45
CA GLN A 217 4.26 2.24 -4.88
C GLN A 217 3.63 3.44 -5.59
N PHE A 218 2.47 3.88 -5.09
CA PHE A 218 1.75 5.07 -5.56
C PHE A 218 1.41 6.05 -4.41
N ARG A 219 1.62 5.67 -3.14
CA ARG A 219 1.22 6.47 -1.97
C ARG A 219 2.35 7.28 -1.34
N GLY A 220 3.61 6.92 -1.55
CA GLY A 220 4.77 7.79 -1.28
C GLY A 220 5.07 8.20 0.13
N GLY A 221 4.22 7.90 1.10
CA GLY A 221 4.45 8.45 2.41
C GLY A 221 4.25 9.96 2.49
N PHE A 222 4.54 10.49 3.67
CA PHE A 222 4.53 11.92 3.93
C PHE A 222 5.73 12.63 3.28
N THR A 223 6.77 11.86 2.94
CA THR A 223 8.00 12.34 2.26
C THR A 223 7.89 12.36 0.74
N GLY A 224 6.87 11.71 0.14
CA GLY A 224 6.71 11.61 -1.31
C GLY A 224 7.46 10.43 -1.96
N ILE A 225 7.20 10.24 -3.26
CA ILE A 225 7.90 9.26 -4.11
C ILE A 225 8.78 10.01 -5.09
N TYR A 226 10.03 9.59 -5.17
CA TYR A 226 10.90 9.87 -6.30
C TYR A 226 11.27 8.54 -6.97
N ILE A 227 11.17 8.50 -8.29
CA ILE A 227 11.66 7.39 -9.10
C ILE A 227 12.62 7.87 -10.17
N ARG A 228 13.68 7.10 -10.42
CA ARG A 228 14.53 7.27 -11.59
C ARG A 228 14.40 6.07 -12.49
N VAL A 229 13.93 6.31 -13.71
CA VAL A 229 13.75 5.28 -14.74
C VAL A 229 14.93 5.33 -15.70
N ILE A 230 15.62 4.19 -15.83
CA ILE A 230 16.73 3.99 -16.76
C ILE A 230 16.36 2.82 -17.67
N GLN A 231 16.38 3.04 -18.98
CA GLN A 231 15.98 2.02 -19.94
C GLN A 231 17.18 1.47 -20.70
N SER A 232 17.06 0.19 -21.05
CA SER A 232 17.89 -0.49 -22.04
C SER A 232 16.97 -1.32 -22.94
N PRO A 233 17.44 -1.82 -24.10
CA PRO A 233 16.60 -2.60 -25.01
C PRO A 233 15.96 -3.86 -24.41
N ARG A 234 16.45 -4.37 -23.28
CA ARG A 234 15.98 -5.63 -22.66
C ARG A 234 15.55 -5.49 -21.20
N THR A 235 15.72 -4.31 -20.60
CA THR A 235 15.46 -4.13 -19.17
C THR A 235 15.16 -2.67 -18.87
N VAL A 236 14.17 -2.45 -18.02
CA VAL A 236 13.90 -1.15 -17.40
C VAL A 236 14.33 -1.25 -15.94
N ASN A 237 15.27 -0.40 -15.53
CA ASN A 237 15.65 -0.26 -14.14
C ASN A 237 14.93 0.94 -13.53
N VAL A 238 14.42 0.75 -12.31
CA VAL A 238 13.72 1.79 -11.57
C VAL A 238 14.35 1.87 -10.20
N LEU A 239 15.00 2.99 -9.92
CA LEU A 239 15.39 3.36 -8.56
C LEU A 239 14.19 4.03 -7.90
N TYR A 240 13.76 3.51 -6.76
CA TYR A 240 12.78 4.14 -5.88
C TYR A 240 13.53 4.83 -4.75
N ASP A 241 13.22 6.09 -4.49
CA ASP A 241 13.58 6.80 -3.28
C ASP A 241 12.30 7.20 -2.55
N VAL A 242 12.09 6.56 -1.40
CA VAL A 242 10.85 6.65 -0.64
C VAL A 242 11.12 6.55 0.86
N GLY A 243 10.25 7.17 1.64
CA GLY A 243 10.34 7.18 3.10
C GLY A 243 11.65 7.81 3.59
N GLN A 244 12.14 7.33 4.73
CA GLN A 244 13.39 7.77 5.34
C GLN A 244 14.57 6.93 4.82
N GLY A 245 14.83 6.99 3.50
CA GLY A 245 15.91 6.22 2.85
C GLY A 245 15.61 4.72 2.70
N GLN A 246 14.33 4.35 2.60
CA GLN A 246 13.86 2.96 2.46
C GLN A 246 13.65 2.54 0.99
N GLY A 247 14.21 3.32 0.07
CA GLY A 247 14.22 3.05 -1.36
C GLY A 247 14.91 1.74 -1.74
N TRP A 248 14.76 1.35 -3.01
CA TRP A 248 15.39 0.15 -3.58
C TRP A 248 15.54 0.30 -5.09
N ASN A 249 16.29 -0.60 -5.70
CA ASN A 249 16.37 -0.74 -7.15
C ASN A 249 15.52 -1.93 -7.60
N ARG A 250 14.66 -1.71 -8.59
CA ARG A 250 13.89 -2.75 -9.26
C ARG A 250 14.40 -2.92 -10.69
N LEU A 251 14.70 -4.16 -11.05
CA LEU A 251 14.98 -4.54 -12.44
C LEU A 251 13.72 -5.17 -13.03
N ILE A 252 13.29 -4.65 -14.17
CA ILE A 252 12.10 -5.11 -14.89
C ILE A 252 12.57 -5.63 -16.25
N PRO A 253 12.79 -6.96 -16.39
CA PRO A 253 13.09 -7.57 -17.67
C PRO A 253 11.96 -7.34 -18.69
N VAL A 254 12.31 -6.84 -19.87
CA VAL A 254 11.41 -6.79 -21.03
C VAL A 254 11.58 -8.10 -21.80
N THR A 255 10.67 -9.04 -21.59
CA THR A 255 10.87 -10.42 -22.02
C THR A 255 9.55 -11.16 -22.24
N ALA A 256 9.57 -12.12 -23.17
CA ALA A 256 8.51 -13.11 -23.36
C ALA A 256 8.72 -14.37 -22.50
N GLY A 257 9.83 -14.44 -21.74
CA GLY A 257 10.09 -15.55 -20.82
C GLY A 257 9.08 -15.59 -19.67
N PRO A 258 8.79 -16.78 -19.14
CA PRO A 258 7.84 -16.92 -18.04
C PRO A 258 8.37 -16.26 -16.76
N HIS A 259 7.46 -16.05 -15.81
CA HIS A 259 7.83 -15.75 -14.44
C HIS A 259 8.66 -16.88 -13.82
N MET A 260 9.41 -16.54 -12.78
CA MET A 260 10.11 -17.50 -11.94
C MET A 260 9.11 -18.54 -11.38
N PRO A 261 9.55 -19.78 -11.09
CA PRO A 261 8.72 -20.74 -10.38
C PRO A 261 8.11 -20.14 -9.12
N SER A 262 6.86 -20.47 -8.82
CA SER A 262 6.11 -19.90 -7.68
C SER A 262 6.70 -20.24 -6.30
N SER A 263 7.70 -21.12 -6.22
CA SER A 263 8.49 -21.36 -5.01
C SER A 263 9.55 -20.27 -4.75
N ILE A 264 9.95 -19.52 -5.78
CA ILE A 264 10.91 -18.42 -5.69
C ILE A 264 10.14 -17.12 -5.50
N ARG A 265 10.05 -16.67 -4.25
CA ARG A 265 9.33 -15.44 -3.87
C ARG A 265 10.30 -14.30 -3.59
N GLN A 266 10.00 -13.13 -4.13
CA GLN A 266 10.80 -11.92 -3.99
C GLN A 266 10.07 -10.88 -3.16
N THR A 267 10.82 -10.06 -2.44
CA THR A 267 10.29 -9.00 -1.58
C THR A 267 9.43 -7.99 -2.35
N SER A 268 9.82 -7.66 -3.58
CA SER A 268 9.13 -6.70 -4.47
C SER A 268 8.37 -7.38 -5.62
N GLY A 269 8.24 -8.72 -5.56
CA GLY A 269 7.66 -9.53 -6.64
C GLY A 269 8.59 -9.73 -7.84
N ASP A 270 8.31 -10.78 -8.64
CA ASP A 270 8.99 -11.05 -9.92
C ASP A 270 8.27 -10.30 -11.04
N SER A 271 8.98 -9.38 -11.69
CA SER A 271 8.42 -8.50 -12.71
C SER A 271 8.75 -8.99 -14.12
N ARG A 272 7.76 -8.95 -15.04
CA ARG A 272 7.96 -9.23 -16.47
C ARG A 272 7.23 -8.19 -17.28
N ALA A 273 7.93 -7.57 -18.23
CA ALA A 273 7.34 -6.50 -19.02
C ALA A 273 7.34 -6.78 -20.51
N ARG A 274 6.39 -6.13 -21.19
CA ARG A 274 6.27 -6.05 -22.65
C ARG A 274 5.80 -4.67 -23.06
N TRP A 275 6.06 -4.29 -24.30
CA TRP A 275 5.56 -3.05 -24.88
C TRP A 275 4.23 -3.26 -25.60
N GLU A 276 3.25 -2.41 -25.31
CA GLU A 276 2.01 -2.25 -26.06
C GLU A 276 2.00 -0.82 -26.64
N GLY A 277 2.52 -0.66 -27.86
CA GLY A 277 2.71 0.66 -28.47
C GLY A 277 3.75 1.51 -27.72
N ASN A 278 3.30 2.54 -27.00
CA ASN A 278 4.15 3.40 -26.17
C ASN A 278 4.03 3.11 -24.67
N THR A 279 3.25 2.10 -24.30
CA THR A 279 2.97 1.74 -22.92
C THR A 279 3.79 0.51 -22.54
N LEU A 280 4.57 0.60 -21.45
CA LEU A 280 5.20 -0.56 -20.84
C LEU A 280 4.16 -1.22 -19.93
N VAL A 281 3.82 -2.47 -20.23
CA VAL A 281 2.94 -3.28 -19.39
C VAL A 281 3.79 -4.24 -18.59
N VAL A 282 3.72 -4.12 -17.27
CA VAL A 282 4.49 -4.92 -16.31
C VAL A 282 3.54 -5.83 -15.55
N ASP A 283 3.75 -7.13 -15.67
CA ASP A 283 3.11 -8.16 -14.85
C ASP A 283 4.00 -8.46 -13.65
N VAL A 284 3.41 -8.58 -12.46
CA VAL A 284 4.16 -8.82 -11.22
C VAL A 284 3.45 -9.86 -10.37
N THR A 285 4.17 -10.93 -10.06
CA THR A 285 3.72 -12.05 -9.22
C THR A 285 4.79 -12.40 -8.19
N ASN A 286 4.65 -13.55 -7.53
CA ASN A 286 5.69 -14.12 -6.66
C ASN A 286 6.14 -13.21 -5.51
N PHE A 287 5.22 -12.44 -4.93
CA PHE A 287 5.51 -11.65 -3.73
C PHE A 287 5.80 -12.54 -2.52
N SER A 288 6.69 -12.08 -1.64
CA SER A 288 6.97 -12.73 -0.36
C SER A 288 5.85 -12.50 0.64
N ALA A 289 5.45 -13.55 1.37
CA ALA A 289 4.51 -13.47 2.49
C ALA A 289 5.00 -12.55 3.64
N LYS A 290 6.28 -12.14 3.61
CA LYS A 290 6.88 -11.22 4.59
C LYS A 290 6.59 -9.75 4.28
N ARG A 291 5.93 -9.45 3.16
CA ARG A 291 5.47 -8.11 2.81
C ARG A 291 3.95 -8.07 2.81
N ASP A 292 3.43 -6.94 3.26
CA ASP A 292 2.00 -6.70 3.38
C ASP A 292 1.66 -5.43 2.62
N PHE A 293 0.67 -5.55 1.75
CA PHE A 293 0.03 -4.44 1.07
C PHE A 293 -1.47 -4.50 1.40
N GLN A 294 -1.85 -3.79 2.45
CA GLN A 294 -3.25 -3.70 2.92
C GLN A 294 -3.90 -5.08 3.15
N GLY A 295 -3.15 -6.01 3.74
CA GLY A 295 -3.58 -7.39 4.00
C GLY A 295 -3.32 -8.39 2.87
N SER A 296 -2.91 -7.91 1.69
CA SER A 296 -2.40 -8.74 0.59
C SER A 296 -0.91 -9.00 0.75
N ARG A 297 -0.49 -10.22 0.42
CA ARG A 297 0.87 -10.73 0.67
C ARG A 297 1.35 -11.56 -0.52
N GLU A 298 1.57 -12.86 -0.32
CA GLU A 298 2.06 -13.77 -1.36
C GLU A 298 1.08 -13.99 -2.52
N ASN A 299 -0.19 -13.65 -2.32
CA ASN A 299 -1.26 -13.78 -3.33
C ASN A 299 -1.50 -12.50 -4.13
N LEU A 300 -0.72 -11.44 -3.88
CA LEU A 300 -0.79 -10.22 -4.66
C LEU A 300 -0.41 -10.51 -6.12
N HIS A 301 -1.25 -10.08 -7.03
CA HIS A 301 -0.95 -9.94 -8.44
C HIS A 301 -1.12 -8.47 -8.82
N LEU A 302 -0.13 -7.94 -9.53
CA LEU A 302 -0.10 -6.53 -9.89
C LEU A 302 0.19 -6.41 -11.38
N THR A 303 -0.70 -5.73 -12.09
CA THR A 303 -0.45 -5.28 -13.46
C THR A 303 -0.23 -3.78 -13.47
N GLU A 304 0.91 -3.34 -13.97
CA GLU A 304 1.25 -1.92 -14.09
C GLU A 304 1.30 -1.51 -15.56
N ARG A 305 0.72 -0.36 -15.92
CA ARG A 305 0.78 0.21 -17.27
C ARG A 305 1.41 1.59 -17.20
N TRP A 306 2.62 1.71 -17.73
CA TRP A 306 3.43 2.92 -17.65
C TRP A 306 3.40 3.63 -19.00
N THR A 307 2.90 4.86 -19.02
CA THR A 307 2.73 5.63 -20.26
C THR A 307 3.20 7.06 -20.07
N ARG A 308 4.07 7.54 -20.96
CA ARG A 308 4.43 8.96 -21.00
C ARG A 308 3.39 9.73 -21.81
N THR A 309 2.55 10.48 -21.10
CA THR A 309 1.38 11.20 -21.66
C THR A 309 1.68 12.64 -22.04
N GLY A 310 2.86 13.14 -21.67
CA GLY A 310 3.39 14.45 -22.00
C GLY A 310 4.92 14.46 -21.98
N PRO A 311 5.59 15.54 -22.44
CA PRO A 311 7.03 15.68 -22.27
C PRO A 311 7.45 15.52 -20.79
N ASP A 312 6.62 16.03 -19.87
CA ASP A 312 6.92 16.06 -18.43
C ASP A 312 5.89 15.32 -17.57
N THR A 313 5.11 14.41 -18.16
CA THR A 313 4.12 13.61 -17.40
C THR A 313 4.29 12.12 -17.70
N LEU A 314 4.55 11.35 -16.64
CA LEU A 314 4.52 9.89 -16.64
C LEU A 314 3.28 9.43 -15.86
N GLU A 315 2.41 8.69 -16.51
CA GLU A 315 1.24 8.07 -15.91
C GLU A 315 1.52 6.59 -15.66
N ILE A 316 1.24 6.11 -14.44
CA ILE A 316 1.27 4.70 -14.11
C ILE A 316 -0.10 4.28 -13.59
N VAL A 317 -0.72 3.33 -14.29
CA VAL A 317 -1.97 2.70 -13.88
C VAL A 317 -1.65 1.35 -13.27
N TYR A 318 -2.11 1.11 -12.05
CA TYR A 318 -1.90 -0.15 -11.32
C TYR A 318 -3.24 -0.86 -11.17
N THR A 319 -3.36 -2.08 -11.68
CA THR A 319 -4.46 -2.99 -11.39
C THR A 319 -3.99 -4.01 -10.35
N ILE A 320 -4.71 -4.06 -9.24
CA ILE A 320 -4.35 -4.75 -8.00
C ILE A 320 -5.34 -5.89 -7.79
N GLU A 321 -4.81 -7.09 -7.63
CA GLU A 321 -5.59 -8.31 -7.53
C GLU A 321 -5.09 -9.18 -6.37
N ASP A 322 -5.99 -9.54 -5.46
CA ASP A 322 -5.78 -10.62 -4.50
C ASP A 322 -7.16 -11.12 -4.05
N PRO A 323 -7.66 -12.22 -4.63
CA PRO A 323 -8.98 -12.75 -4.31
C PRO A 323 -9.06 -13.30 -2.88
N THR A 324 -7.94 -13.45 -2.18
CA THR A 324 -7.93 -13.84 -0.77
C THR A 324 -8.13 -12.63 0.16
N VAL A 325 -8.10 -11.41 -0.38
CA VAL A 325 -8.20 -10.15 0.37
C VAL A 325 -9.41 -9.33 -0.03
N TRP A 326 -9.58 -9.04 -1.32
CA TRP A 326 -10.64 -8.19 -1.83
C TRP A 326 -11.66 -8.98 -2.62
N THR A 327 -12.91 -8.53 -2.59
CA THR A 327 -14.02 -9.15 -3.32
C THR A 327 -13.92 -9.00 -4.85
N ARG A 328 -13.11 -8.06 -5.34
CA ARG A 328 -12.81 -7.84 -6.77
C ARG A 328 -11.48 -7.10 -6.95
N PRO A 329 -10.87 -7.15 -8.16
CA PRO A 329 -9.78 -6.27 -8.54
C PRO A 329 -10.14 -4.79 -8.40
N TRP A 330 -9.12 -3.96 -8.27
CA TRP A 330 -9.27 -2.51 -8.26
C TRP A 330 -8.06 -1.85 -8.92
N THR A 331 -8.29 -0.65 -9.46
CA THR A 331 -7.30 0.06 -10.27
C THR A 331 -7.09 1.46 -9.76
N VAL A 332 -5.82 1.85 -9.63
CA VAL A 332 -5.40 3.20 -9.28
C VAL A 332 -4.60 3.84 -10.41
N ILE A 333 -4.66 5.15 -10.50
CA ILE A 333 -3.84 5.98 -11.40
C ILE A 333 -2.93 6.89 -10.59
N GLN A 334 -1.64 6.92 -10.93
CA GLN A 334 -0.66 7.83 -10.38
C GLN A 334 0.03 8.61 -11.50
N GLU A 335 0.00 9.93 -11.40
CA GLU A 335 0.75 10.82 -12.28
C GLU A 335 2.03 11.28 -11.60
N PHE A 336 3.13 11.21 -12.33
CA PHE A 336 4.43 11.72 -11.93
C PHE A 336 4.84 12.86 -12.87
N LYS A 337 5.54 13.85 -12.30
CA LYS A 337 6.11 14.98 -13.03
C LYS A 337 7.61 14.81 -13.18
N ARG A 338 8.11 15.19 -14.36
CA ARG A 338 9.54 15.13 -14.67
C ARG A 338 10.30 16.14 -13.82
N GLN A 339 11.39 15.69 -13.25
CA GLN A 339 12.30 16.48 -12.44
C GLN A 339 13.55 16.83 -13.22
N SER A 340 14.21 17.92 -12.84
CA SER A 340 15.49 18.31 -13.44
C SER A 340 16.56 17.25 -13.14
N ASP A 341 17.15 16.70 -14.20
CA ASP A 341 18.29 15.79 -14.12
C ASP A 341 19.57 16.47 -13.62
N GLU A 342 19.62 17.79 -13.44
CA GLU A 342 20.76 18.49 -12.84
C GLU A 342 20.54 18.76 -11.36
N ALA A 343 19.37 19.32 -11.01
CA ALA A 343 19.05 19.67 -9.64
C ALA A 343 18.74 18.44 -8.78
N ASN A 344 18.14 17.41 -9.37
CA ASN A 344 17.66 16.22 -8.64
C ASN A 344 18.48 14.98 -8.96
N ARG A 345 19.79 15.14 -9.23
CA ARG A 345 20.67 14.00 -9.50
C ARG A 345 20.72 13.09 -8.28
N ILE A 346 20.05 11.95 -8.38
CA ILE A 346 20.13 10.91 -7.36
C ILE A 346 21.41 10.10 -7.59
N TYR A 347 22.41 10.36 -6.73
CA TYR A 347 23.69 9.62 -6.67
C TYR A 347 23.75 8.61 -5.52
N LEU A 348 22.75 8.61 -4.65
CA LEU A 348 22.77 7.86 -3.40
C LEU A 348 22.09 6.50 -3.56
N GLU A 349 22.66 5.50 -2.89
CA GLU A 349 21.93 4.28 -2.58
C GLU A 349 21.01 4.58 -1.39
N PRO A 350 19.71 4.29 -1.46
CA PRO A 350 18.81 4.45 -0.33
C PRO A 350 19.19 3.44 0.77
N ARG A 351 20.05 3.86 1.70
CA ARG A 351 20.64 3.03 2.77
C ARG A 351 20.09 3.41 4.13
N CYS A 352 18.81 3.13 4.40
CA CYS A 352 18.25 3.27 5.75
C CYS A 352 19.08 2.51 6.81
N HIS A 353 19.74 1.41 6.44
CA HIS A 353 20.56 0.62 7.38
C HIS A 353 21.80 1.36 7.90
N GLU A 354 22.40 2.23 7.09
CA GLU A 354 23.60 2.98 7.47
C GLU A 354 23.19 4.14 8.38
N GLY A 355 23.53 4.05 9.67
CA GLY A 355 23.12 5.03 10.67
C GLY A 355 21.80 4.73 11.39
N ASN A 356 21.20 3.55 11.21
CA ASN A 356 20.07 3.10 12.02
C ASN A 356 20.54 2.69 13.44
N PHE A 357 20.90 3.67 14.26
CA PHE A 357 21.23 3.48 15.67
C PHE A 357 19.98 3.27 16.54
N GLY A 358 18.81 3.63 16.02
CA GLY A 358 17.52 3.48 16.71
C GLY A 358 17.19 2.02 17.01
N LEU A 359 17.28 1.14 16.02
CA LEU A 359 16.99 -0.29 16.21
C LEU A 359 17.87 -0.98 17.29
N PRO A 360 19.21 -0.92 17.23
CA PRO A 360 20.03 -1.50 18.30
C PRO A 360 19.86 -0.77 19.64
N GLY A 361 19.59 0.55 19.63
CA GLY A 361 19.27 1.32 20.82
C GLY A 361 18.00 0.84 21.52
N LEU A 362 16.92 0.61 20.76
CA LEU A 362 15.65 0.07 21.26
C LEU A 362 15.83 -1.30 21.90
N LEU A 363 16.54 -2.21 21.22
CA LEU A 363 16.78 -3.57 21.73
C LEU A 363 17.64 -3.55 23.00
N ARG A 364 18.73 -2.76 23.04
CA ARG A 364 19.57 -2.62 24.24
C ARG A 364 18.84 -1.93 25.39
N GLY A 365 18.05 -0.90 25.09
CA GLY A 365 17.22 -0.19 26.06
C GLY A 365 16.23 -1.12 26.75
N ASN A 366 15.53 -1.95 25.98
CA ASN A 366 14.60 -2.93 26.51
C ASN A 366 15.30 -3.94 27.46
N ARG A 367 16.53 -4.36 27.14
CA ARG A 367 17.31 -5.26 28.02
C ARG A 367 17.79 -4.58 29.30
N ALA A 368 18.13 -3.30 29.22
CA ALA A 368 18.45 -2.51 30.41
C ALA A 368 17.23 -2.35 31.33
N ASP A 369 16.05 -2.13 30.75
CA ASP A 369 14.77 -2.06 31.47
C ASP A 369 14.41 -3.38 32.15
N ASP A 370 14.56 -4.51 31.46
CA ASP A 370 14.35 -5.85 32.06
C ASP A 370 15.26 -6.09 33.26
N LYS A 371 16.55 -5.75 33.11
CA LYS A 371 17.53 -5.89 34.19
C LYS A 371 17.16 -5.00 35.38
N ALA A 372 16.82 -3.74 35.14
CA ALA A 372 16.41 -2.81 36.19
C ALA A 372 15.19 -3.34 36.95
N PHE A 373 14.18 -3.85 36.23
CA PHE A 373 12.98 -4.40 36.85
C PHE A 373 13.27 -5.67 37.67
N ALA A 374 14.13 -6.56 37.20
CA ALA A 374 14.57 -7.74 37.95
C ALA A 374 15.32 -7.36 39.25
N GLU A 375 15.98 -6.21 39.28
CA GLU A 375 16.60 -5.63 40.48
C GLU A 375 15.62 -4.82 41.35
N GLY A 376 14.32 -4.83 41.04
CA GLY A 376 13.29 -4.09 41.77
C GLY A 376 13.24 -2.59 41.45
N LYS A 377 13.84 -2.15 40.34
CA LYS A 377 13.92 -0.74 39.93
C LYS A 377 13.03 -0.47 38.71
N GLY A 378 12.31 0.64 38.75
CA GLY A 378 11.49 1.10 37.62
C GLY A 378 10.22 0.26 37.38
N PRO A 379 9.39 0.66 36.41
CA PRO A 379 8.16 -0.03 36.08
C PRO A 379 8.42 -1.32 35.30
N ASN A 380 7.48 -2.26 35.38
CA ASN A 380 7.50 -3.49 34.59
C ASN A 380 7.61 -3.17 33.08
N PRO A 381 8.63 -3.66 32.37
CA PRO A 381 8.76 -3.44 30.92
C PRO A 381 7.54 -3.93 30.13
N ALA A 382 6.87 -5.00 30.59
CA ALA A 382 5.65 -5.52 29.96
C ALA A 382 4.42 -4.60 30.12
N SER A 383 4.48 -3.62 31.04
CA SER A 383 3.43 -2.60 31.20
C SER A 383 3.70 -1.33 30.39
N ARG A 384 4.86 -1.22 29.76
CA ARG A 384 5.19 -0.05 28.93
C ARG A 384 4.52 -0.14 27.58
N CYS A 385 4.19 1.01 27.02
CA CYS A 385 3.94 1.12 25.59
C CYS A 385 5.25 1.54 24.91
N ILE A 386 5.80 0.68 24.05
CA ILE A 386 7.09 0.97 23.40
C ILE A 386 6.95 1.48 21.96
N ALA A 387 5.80 1.27 21.29
CA ALA A 387 5.47 1.83 19.98
C ALA A 387 4.00 1.55 19.63
N GLY A 388 3.32 2.51 18.99
CA GLY A 388 2.03 2.29 18.30
C GLY A 388 0.80 2.04 19.18
N CYS A 389 0.90 1.95 20.51
CA CYS A 389 -0.23 1.53 21.35
C CYS A 389 -1.34 2.60 21.51
N ALA A 390 -1.08 3.88 21.24
CA ALA A 390 -2.04 4.97 21.44
C ALA A 390 -2.95 5.25 20.23
N SER A 391 -2.68 4.63 19.07
CA SER A 391 -3.51 4.78 17.88
C SER A 391 -4.76 3.91 17.98
N PRO A 392 -5.98 4.41 17.69
CA PRO A 392 -7.22 3.62 17.69
C PRO A 392 -7.15 2.33 16.84
N GLU A 393 -6.21 2.28 15.91
CA GLU A 393 -6.00 1.15 14.99
C GLU A 393 -4.77 0.31 15.31
N GLY A 394 -4.00 0.61 16.36
CA GLY A 394 -2.72 -0.06 16.64
C GLY A 394 -1.63 0.22 15.60
N ARG A 395 -1.86 1.18 14.70
CA ARG A 395 -0.93 1.53 13.63
C ARG A 395 -0.13 2.77 14.00
N ASP A 396 1.15 2.76 13.63
CA ASP A 396 2.05 3.91 13.74
C ASP A 396 1.35 5.20 13.26
N SER A 397 1.52 6.31 13.96
CA SER A 397 1.10 7.64 13.50
C SER A 397 1.74 8.02 12.16
N LEU A 398 2.80 7.32 11.74
CA LEU A 398 3.43 7.43 10.42
C LEU A 398 2.82 6.48 9.37
N SER A 399 1.92 5.57 9.77
CA SER A 399 1.16 4.75 8.84
C SER A 399 0.05 5.60 8.22
N LEU A 400 0.28 5.99 6.97
CA LEU A 400 -0.57 6.92 6.27
C LEU A 400 -1.92 6.26 5.97
N ARG A 401 -2.99 6.87 6.47
CA ARG A 401 -4.28 6.82 5.79
C ARG A 401 -4.22 7.66 4.51
#